data_AF-A0A397SC10-F1
#
_entry.id   AF-A0A397SC10-F1
#
_cell.length_a   1.000
_cell.length_b   1.000
_cell.length_c   1.000
_cell.angle_alpha   90.00
_cell.angle_beta   90.00
_cell.angle_gamma   90.00
#
_symmetry.space_group_name_H-M   'P 1'
#
loop_
_entity.id
_entity.type
_entity.pdbx_description
1 polymer ?
#
loop_
_entity_poly.entity_id
_entity_poly.type
_entity_poly.pdbx_seq_one_letter_code
_entity_poly.pdbx_strand_id
1 'polypeptide(L)' 'MSYAKKGSLRKCLSTIVKFKWQYKLRLLKNIVLGLKIIHESNLAHCDFHDGNILISDNY' A
#
# COMPACT_ATOMS: atom_id res chain seq x y z
N MET A 1 8.93 -15.04 0.20
CA MET A 1 8.13 -13.82 0.48
C MET A 1 8.89 -12.97 1.49
N SER A 2 9.05 -11.66 1.26
CA SER A 2 9.54 -10.76 2.32
C SER A 2 8.43 -10.57 3.36
N TYR A 3 8.80 -10.49 4.64
CA TYR A 3 7.84 -10.29 5.72
C TYR A 3 7.60 -8.79 5.95
N ALA A 4 6.35 -8.36 5.74
CA ALA A 4 5.92 -6.99 6.00
C ALA A 4 5.69 -6.79 7.51
N LYS A 5 6.75 -6.46 8.26
CA LYS A 5 6.72 -6.35 9.73
C LYS A 5 5.68 -5.36 10.27
N LYS A 6 5.34 -4.32 9.50
CA LYS A 6 4.32 -3.32 9.87
C LYS A 6 2.89 -3.83 9.66
N GLY A 7 2.70 -4.92 8.91
CA GLY A 7 1.40 -5.48 8.60
C GLY A 7 0.64 -4.65 7.56
N SER A 8 -0.68 -4.58 7.67
CA SER A 8 -1.54 -3.91 6.69
C SER A 8 -1.59 -2.39 6.86
N LEU A 9 -1.97 -1.69 5.79
CA LEU A 9 -2.25 -0.26 5.78
C LEU A 9 -3.32 0.09 6.82
N ARG A 10 -4.37 -0.74 6.94
CA ARG A 10 -5.41 -0.59 7.97
C ARG A 10 -4.82 -0.48 9.38
N LYS A 11 -3.90 -1.37 9.74
CA LYS A 11 -3.22 -1.38 11.05
C LYS A 11 -2.33 -0.14 11.25
N CYS A 12 -1.77 0.39 10.17
CA CYS A 12 -0.85 1.53 10.20
C CYS A 12 -1.54 2.90 10.02
N LEU A 13 -2.85 2.93 9.77
CA LEU A 13 -3.55 4.14 9.34
C LEU A 13 -3.43 5.29 10.35
N SER A 14 -3.59 5.00 11.65
CA SER A 14 -3.48 5.98 12.74
C SER A 14 -2.10 6.64 12.84
N THR A 15 -1.05 5.97 12.35
CA THR A 15 0.31 6.51 12.25
C THR A 15 0.47 7.31 10.96
N ILE A 16 0.01 6.76 9.84
CA ILE A 16 0.15 7.39 8.51
C ILE A 16 -0.61 8.71 8.42
N VAL A 17 -1.76 8.85 9.07
CA VAL A 17 -2.50 10.13 9.10
C VAL A 17 -1.69 11.27 9.71
N LYS A 18 -0.73 10.96 10.59
CA LYS A 18 0.15 11.95 11.22
C LYS A 18 1.35 12.34 10.35
N PHE A 19 1.59 11.62 9.24
CA PHE A 19 2.72 11.92 8.35
C PHE A 19 2.47 13.18 7.52
N LYS A 20 3.57 13.81 7.08
CA LYS A 20 3.50 14.90 6.10
C LYS A 20 2.84 14.39 4.81
N TRP A 21 2.11 15.26 4.13
CA TRP A 21 1.34 14.89 2.95
C TRP A 21 2.20 14.30 1.81
N GLN A 22 3.47 14.69 1.70
CA GLN A 22 4.39 14.13 0.70
C GLN A 22 4.57 12.62 0.86
N TYR A 23 4.62 12.11 2.09
CA TYR A 23 4.72 10.68 2.34
C TYR A 23 3.43 9.96 1.96
N LYS A 24 2.27 10.57 2.24
CA LYS A 24 0.95 10.03 1.86
C LYS A 24 0.83 9.92 0.34
N LEU A 25 1.30 10.94 -0.40
CA LEU A 25 1.32 10.89 -1.86
C LEU A 25 2.28 9.85 -2.40
N ARG A 26 3.48 9.70 -1.80
CA ARG A 26 4.42 8.64 -2.20
C ARG A 26 3.82 7.25 -2.00
N LEU A 27 3.16 7.03 -0.86
CA LEU A 27 2.44 5.79 -0.57
C LEU A 27 1.34 5.53 -1.61
N LEU A 28 0.53 6.56 -1.92
CA LEU A 28 -0.52 6.44 -2.94
C LEU A 28 0.04 6.11 -4.32
N LYS A 29 1.15 6.75 -4.72
CA LYS A 29 1.85 6.47 -5.98
C LYS A 29 2.29 5.01 -6.06
N ASN A 30 2.82 4.45 -4.97
CA ASN A 30 3.23 3.04 -4.91
C ASN A 30 2.04 2.09 -5.02
N ILE A 31 0.92 2.39 -4.35
CA ILE A 31 -0.32 1.62 -4.44
C ILE A 31 -0.85 1.60 -5.87
N VAL A 32 -0.93 2.77 -6.52
CA VAL A 32 -1.38 2.89 -7.91
C VAL A 32 -0.44 2.15 -8.88
N LEU A 33 0.88 2.20 -8.65
CA LEU A 33 1.84 1.45 -9.45
C LEU A 33 1.64 -0.07 -9.33
N GLY A 34 1.39 -0.58 -8.12
CA GLY A 34 1.09 -2.00 -7.90
C GLY A 34 -0.19 -2.44 -8.64
N LEU A 35 -1.26 -1.63 -8.55
CA LEU A 35 -2.50 -1.89 -9.30
C LEU A 35 -2.29 -1.85 -10.81
N LYS A 36 -1.50 -0.90 -11.31
CA LYS A 36 -1.14 -0.81 -12.72
C LYS A 36 -0.49 -2.10 -13.22
N ILE A 37 0.47 -2.65 -12.47
CA ILE A 37 1.16 -3.91 -12.83
C ILE A 37 0.17 -5.08 -12.93
N ILE A 38 -0.78 -5.17 -11.99
CA ILE A 38 -1.83 -6.20 -12.00
C ILE A 38 -2.69 -6.05 -13.27
N HIS A 39 -3.14 -4.82 -13.57
CA HIS A 39 -3.97 -4.54 -14.74
C HIS A 39 -3.23 -4.77 -16.07
N GLU A 40 -1.96 -4.40 -16.17
CA GLU A 40 -1.11 -4.68 -17.35
C GLU A 40 -0.92 -6.18 -17.58
N SER A 41 -1.11 -7.00 -16.55
CA SER A 41 -1.11 -8.46 -16.65
C SER A 41 -2.49 -9.03 -17.02
N ASN A 42 -3.46 -8.20 -17.43
CA ASN A 42 -4.87 -8.56 -17.69
C ASN A 42 -5.57 -9.20 -16.49
N LEU A 43 -5.17 -8.84 -15.26
CA LEU A 43 -5.78 -9.30 -14.02
C LEU A 43 -6.48 -8.15 -13.31
N ALA A 44 -7.46 -8.49 -12.47
CA ALA A 44 -8.00 -7.58 -11.46
C ALA A 44 -7.63 -8.11 -10.06
N HIS A 45 -7.37 -7.22 -9.11
CA HIS A 45 -7.04 -7.64 -7.74
C HIS A 45 -8.24 -8.30 -7.03
N CYS A 46 -9.48 -7.96 -7.40
CA CYS A 46 -10.75 -8.53 -6.92
C CYS A 46 -11.09 -8.36 -5.43
N ASP A 47 -10.12 -8.05 -4.58
CA ASP A 47 -10.29 -7.80 -3.13
C ASP A 47 -9.38 -6.66 -2.65
N PHE A 48 -9.42 -5.53 -3.36
CA PHE A 48 -8.55 -4.40 -3.09
C PHE A 48 -9.13 -3.51 -1.98
N HIS A 49 -8.52 -3.58 -0.79
CA HIS A 49 -8.83 -2.71 0.33
C HIS A 49 -7.61 -2.50 1.24
N ASP A 50 -7.65 -1.52 2.13
CA ASP A 50 -6.57 -1.16 3.08
C ASP A 50 -6.06 -2.32 3.97
N GLY A 51 -6.89 -3.34 4.22
CA GLY A 51 -6.47 -4.58 4.89
C GLY A 51 -5.51 -5.47 4.08
N ASN A 52 -5.53 -5.38 2.74
CA ASN A 52 -4.74 -6.20 1.82
C ASN A 52 -3.53 -5.45 1.23
N ILE A 53 -3.30 -4.20 1.67
CA ILE A 53 -2.12 -3.42 1.32
C ILE A 53 -1.09 -3.61 2.44
N LEU A 54 0.03 -4.26 2.15
CA LEU A 54 1.10 -4.49 3.12
C LEU A 54 2.10 -3.32 3.16
N ILE A 55 2.55 -2.96 4.36
CA ILE A 55 3.52 -1.89 4.60
C ILE A 55 4.88 -2.49 4.99
N SER A 56 5.93 -2.10 4.28
CA SER A 56 7.32 -2.45 4.61
C SER A 56 7.98 -1.35 5.45
N ASP A 57 9.15 -1.65 6.03
CA ASP A 57 9.90 -0.69 6.84
C ASP A 57 10.48 0.49 6.03
N ASN A 58 10.55 0.35 4.70
CA ASN A 58 11.00 1.39 3.77
C ASN A 58 9.78 2.18 3.25
N TYR A 59 9.42 3.23 3.97
CA TYR A 59 8.42 4.21 3.54
C TYR A 59 8.86 4.99 2.31
#